data_AF-A0A1Q3GQD7-F1
#
_entry.id   AF-A0A1Q3GQD7-F1
#
_cell.length_a   1.000
_cell.length_b   1.000
_cell.length_c   1.000
_cell.angle_alpha   90.00
_cell.angle_beta   90.00
_cell.angle_gamma   90.00
#
_symmetry.space_group_name_H-M   'P 1'
#
loop_
_entity.id
_entity.type
_entity.pdbx_description
1 polymer ?
#
loop_
_entity_poly.entity_id
_entity_poly.type
_entity_poly.pdbx_seq_one_letter_code
_entity_poly.pdbx_strand_id
1 'polypeptide(L)'
;MKKRWLFHLFFFLGWGVIQAQQAYYVDAQNGNDNNDGSQANPWKDVRAVLGKLNTNDTLILRGGEHFADDKLSINKSDITLKSFPGEMAHIRASNDFASIFISDGVSNVTLERLEVTAPNLNGIQLGLSTNNITIRSCKIHDVQNEGFKIPSGQTQDGTRIFNVLIEACEIYRTNTNPNTGNAQDSNGDGIDAVNVEQLTIRNCYFHDIPSSHAFYFKGGSEKCVAEGNFIENCDAGIALGFATDCQFYDTQKNPNAYGSIDCIVRNNVVIKTNSYGIGLFGALRPVVANNTLVDVAQNTRGGLYFESNTPNGCTNKAQSVTEATVVNNIILLPATSSRGVIEARENNATSPLTGSNTIDYNFYFHTSKTARFRIEGTFGDLATWQNYTQDGNNSMITDPQLTSDYHLNAGSPCIDVGTNLQSVTRDLDGNNRDDNKNDIGADEFNSTDCKAALPPPNNQIGIAQECGGSGNTGGGGTPTGIIPTRKQESNAFQIFPNITRNNFTIEFAQKGHAYHTFAVFNLQGQKVLIGKIPRNSQKITINVSKLSRQWYLLFTYSSKKMSFARFYKQ
;
A
#
# COMPACT_ATOMS: atom_id res chain seq x y z
N MET A 1 -41.11 -59.82 26.45
CA MET A 1 -39.82 -59.36 27.04
C MET A 1 -38.92 -58.85 25.92
N LYS A 2 -38.72 -57.53 25.79
CA LYS A 2 -37.72 -56.94 24.88
C LYS A 2 -36.94 -55.87 25.67
N LYS A 3 -35.68 -56.18 26.01
CA LYS A 3 -34.74 -55.25 26.65
C LYS A 3 -34.26 -54.25 25.61
N ARG A 4 -34.42 -52.94 25.88
CA ARG A 4 -33.79 -51.85 25.12
C ARG A 4 -32.51 -51.45 25.84
N TRP A 5 -31.39 -51.52 25.13
CA TRP A 5 -30.09 -51.05 25.57
C TRP A 5 -29.99 -49.53 25.33
N LEU A 6 -29.58 -48.78 26.35
CA LEU A 6 -29.32 -47.34 26.27
C LEU A 6 -27.82 -47.13 26.00
N PHE A 7 -27.45 -46.67 24.81
CA PHE A 7 -26.11 -46.17 24.52
C PHE A 7 -25.98 -44.74 25.05
N HIS A 8 -25.05 -44.50 25.98
CA HIS A 8 -24.65 -43.14 26.37
C HIS A 8 -23.55 -42.66 25.43
N LEU A 9 -23.87 -41.67 24.59
CA LEU A 9 -22.91 -40.95 23.76
C LEU A 9 -22.29 -39.84 24.62
N PHE A 10 -21.03 -39.99 25.02
CA PHE A 10 -20.28 -38.89 25.66
C PHE A 10 -19.90 -37.86 24.60
N PHE A 11 -20.54 -36.68 24.66
CA PHE A 11 -20.10 -35.50 23.93
C PHE A 11 -18.87 -34.91 24.63
N PHE A 12 -17.69 -35.06 24.03
CA PHE A 12 -16.54 -34.21 24.35
C PHE A 12 -16.79 -32.82 23.76
N LEU A 13 -17.25 -31.89 24.59
CA LEU A 13 -17.19 -30.46 24.29
C LEU A 13 -15.73 -30.02 24.43
N GLY A 14 -14.99 -30.04 23.31
CA GLY A 14 -13.71 -29.34 23.21
C GLY A 14 -13.95 -27.84 23.33
N TRP A 15 -13.68 -27.28 24.51
CA TRP A 15 -13.63 -25.83 24.68
C TRP A 15 -12.38 -25.33 23.96
N GLY A 16 -12.56 -24.74 22.78
CA GLY A 16 -11.52 -23.91 22.18
C GLY A 16 -11.28 -22.73 23.12
N VAL A 17 -10.14 -22.73 23.80
CA VAL A 17 -9.69 -21.58 24.57
C VAL A 17 -9.33 -20.49 23.56
N ILE A 18 -10.15 -19.46 23.45
CA ILE A 18 -9.75 -18.21 22.79
C ILE A 18 -8.69 -17.62 23.72
N GLN A 19 -7.40 -17.74 23.38
CA GLN A 19 -6.37 -17.00 24.09
C GLN A 19 -6.66 -15.51 23.95
N ALA A 20 -6.71 -14.81 25.08
CA ALA A 20 -6.88 -13.36 25.09
C ALA A 20 -5.64 -12.72 24.48
N GLN A 21 -5.83 -11.75 23.57
CA GLN A 21 -4.77 -10.89 23.06
C GLN A 21 -4.05 -10.23 24.24
N GLN A 22 -2.77 -10.57 24.45
CA GLN A 22 -1.96 -9.98 25.52
C GLN A 22 -0.92 -9.04 24.95
N ALA A 23 -0.71 -7.91 25.64
CA ALA A 23 0.32 -6.94 25.30
C ALA A 23 1.52 -7.10 26.23
N TYR A 24 2.70 -7.24 25.65
CA TYR A 24 3.98 -7.29 26.34
C TYR A 24 4.84 -6.09 25.95
N TYR A 25 5.77 -5.72 26.83
CA TYR A 25 6.57 -4.51 26.69
C TYR A 25 8.06 -4.81 26.73
N VAL A 26 8.82 -4.15 25.87
CA VAL A 26 10.29 -4.19 25.86
C VAL A 26 10.84 -2.78 26.04
N ASP A 27 11.73 -2.61 27.02
CA ASP A 27 12.51 -1.40 27.24
C ASP A 27 14.00 -1.77 27.22
N ALA A 28 14.68 -1.43 26.12
CA ALA A 28 16.10 -1.76 25.95
C ALA A 28 16.99 -1.13 27.05
N GLN A 29 16.58 0.00 27.62
CA GLN A 29 17.33 0.71 28.65
C GLN A 29 17.03 0.16 30.04
N ASN A 30 15.74 0.08 30.40
CA ASN A 30 15.30 -0.16 31.78
C ASN A 30 14.72 -1.56 32.05
N GLY A 31 14.52 -2.36 31.01
CA GLY A 31 13.92 -3.70 31.12
C GLY A 31 14.85 -4.77 31.69
N ASN A 32 14.27 -5.93 31.99
CA ASN A 32 14.98 -7.15 32.39
C ASN A 32 14.25 -8.39 31.82
N ASP A 33 14.96 -9.30 31.15
CA ASP A 33 14.33 -10.46 30.49
C ASP A 33 13.77 -11.51 31.46
N ASN A 34 14.07 -11.38 32.76
CA ASN A 34 13.45 -12.14 33.84
C ASN A 34 12.10 -11.57 34.31
N ASN A 35 11.73 -10.37 33.85
CA ASN A 35 10.43 -9.78 34.15
C ASN A 35 9.29 -10.53 33.46
N ASP A 36 8.05 -10.22 33.84
CA ASP A 36 6.84 -10.79 33.25
C ASP A 36 6.45 -10.16 31.90
N GLY A 37 7.15 -9.12 31.46
CA GLY A 37 6.88 -8.41 30.21
C GLY A 37 5.68 -7.47 30.30
N SER A 38 5.14 -7.23 31.50
CA SER A 38 4.12 -6.20 31.71
C SER A 38 4.69 -4.80 31.49
N GLN A 39 3.83 -3.79 31.35
CA GLN A 39 4.30 -2.40 31.20
C GLN A 39 5.10 -1.92 32.42
N ALA A 40 4.74 -2.39 33.61
CA ALA A 40 5.43 -2.04 34.86
C ALA A 40 6.79 -2.74 34.99
N ASN A 41 6.90 -3.97 34.46
CA ASN A 41 8.13 -4.76 34.46
C ASN A 41 8.43 -5.25 33.03
N PRO A 42 8.94 -4.38 32.14
CA PRO A 42 9.16 -4.73 30.75
C PRO A 42 10.37 -5.67 30.60
N TRP A 43 10.38 -6.46 29.53
CA TRP A 43 11.56 -7.19 29.08
C TRP A 43 12.64 -6.24 28.54
N LYS A 44 13.86 -6.74 28.32
CA LYS A 44 15.00 -5.93 27.87
C LYS A 44 15.34 -6.16 26.39
N ASP A 45 15.58 -7.39 25.99
CA ASP A 45 16.03 -7.73 24.62
C ASP A 45 14.85 -8.25 23.80
N VAL A 46 14.46 -7.49 22.78
CA VAL A 46 13.39 -7.85 21.85
C VAL A 46 13.63 -9.22 21.19
N ARG A 47 14.87 -9.54 20.83
CA ARG A 47 15.22 -10.82 20.17
C ARG A 47 15.07 -11.99 21.14
N ALA A 48 15.45 -11.81 22.41
CA ALA A 48 15.35 -12.85 23.43
C ALA A 48 13.90 -13.24 23.77
N VAL A 49 12.93 -12.34 23.52
CA VAL A 49 11.55 -12.51 24.00
C VAL A 49 10.53 -12.74 22.90
N LEU A 50 10.84 -12.54 21.62
CA LEU A 50 9.96 -12.90 20.51
C LEU A 50 9.50 -14.38 20.56
N GLY A 51 10.39 -15.28 21.00
CA GLY A 51 10.07 -16.70 21.19
C GLY A 51 9.05 -16.98 22.30
N LYS A 52 8.82 -16.03 23.22
CA LYS A 52 7.87 -16.17 24.35
C LYS A 52 6.43 -15.84 23.96
N LEU A 53 6.22 -15.13 22.85
CA LEU A 53 4.89 -14.69 22.41
C LEU A 53 4.01 -15.86 21.96
N ASN A 54 2.72 -15.79 22.26
CA ASN A 54 1.69 -16.67 21.73
C ASN A 54 1.03 -16.04 20.49
N THR A 55 0.23 -16.86 19.79
CA THR A 55 -0.62 -16.40 18.69
C THR A 55 -1.53 -15.26 19.14
N ASN A 56 -1.59 -14.19 18.34
CA ASN A 56 -2.30 -12.92 18.57
C ASN A 56 -1.69 -11.97 19.62
N ASP A 57 -0.51 -12.28 20.19
CA ASP A 57 0.13 -11.36 21.12
C ASP A 57 0.67 -10.11 20.41
N THR A 58 0.74 -9.02 21.17
CA THR A 58 1.33 -7.75 20.74
C THR A 58 2.57 -7.44 21.56
N LEU A 59 3.70 -7.22 20.91
CA LEU A 59 4.93 -6.75 21.53
C LEU A 59 5.10 -5.25 21.28
N ILE A 60 5.16 -4.48 22.37
CA ILE A 60 5.22 -3.02 22.37
C ILE A 60 6.61 -2.58 22.81
N LEU A 61 7.33 -1.90 21.93
CA LEU A 61 8.70 -1.44 22.16
C LEU A 61 8.70 0.00 22.67
N ARG A 62 9.39 0.27 23.78
CA ARG A 62 9.70 1.64 24.22
C ARG A 62 10.65 2.30 23.22
N GLY A 63 10.60 3.64 23.15
CA GLY A 63 11.43 4.41 22.23
C GLY A 63 12.93 4.27 22.49
N GLY A 64 13.72 4.54 21.45
CA GLY A 64 15.18 4.40 21.47
C GLY A 64 15.68 3.18 20.71
N GLU A 65 17.01 2.98 20.74
CA GLU A 65 17.67 1.93 19.97
C GLU A 65 17.49 0.54 20.62
N HIS A 66 17.05 -0.42 19.82
CA HIS A 66 16.97 -1.85 20.09
C HIS A 66 18.00 -2.54 19.18
N PHE A 67 19.19 -2.78 19.74
CA PHE A 67 20.30 -3.37 19.03
C PHE A 67 20.27 -4.90 19.09
N ALA A 68 20.54 -5.54 17.95
CA ALA A 68 20.71 -6.98 17.87
C ALA A 68 22.02 -7.35 17.16
N ASP A 69 22.79 -8.27 17.76
CA ASP A 69 24.01 -8.82 17.18
C ASP A 69 23.75 -9.66 15.91
N ASP A 70 22.48 -10.03 15.66
CA ASP A 70 21.98 -10.69 14.44
C ASP A 70 20.59 -10.12 14.10
N LYS A 71 20.03 -10.44 12.93
CA LYS A 71 18.70 -10.01 12.49
C LYS A 71 17.61 -10.30 13.53
N LEU A 72 16.63 -9.41 13.61
CA LEU A 72 15.41 -9.68 14.36
C LEU A 72 14.50 -10.63 13.56
N SER A 73 14.50 -11.93 13.92
CA SER A 73 13.71 -12.95 13.22
C SER A 73 12.32 -13.11 13.84
N ILE A 74 11.27 -12.81 13.08
CA ILE A 74 9.88 -13.08 13.45
C ILE A 74 9.52 -14.46 12.90
N ASN A 75 9.55 -15.46 13.79
CA ASN A 75 9.37 -16.88 13.46
C ASN A 75 7.95 -17.40 13.75
N LYS A 76 7.03 -16.54 14.20
CA LYS A 76 5.66 -16.91 14.58
C LYS A 76 4.65 -16.06 13.84
N SER A 77 3.60 -16.72 13.36
CA SER A 77 2.43 -16.07 12.78
C SER A 77 1.57 -15.39 13.85
N ASP A 78 0.69 -14.49 13.39
CA ASP A 78 -0.30 -13.80 14.22
C ASP A 78 0.34 -12.92 15.29
N ILE A 79 1.41 -12.20 14.96
CA ILE A 79 2.13 -11.32 15.88
C ILE A 79 2.01 -9.88 15.44
N THR A 80 1.82 -8.97 16.40
CA THR A 80 2.02 -7.53 16.19
C THR A 80 3.26 -7.05 16.93
N LEU A 81 4.17 -6.39 16.23
CA LEU A 81 5.31 -5.67 16.80
C LEU A 81 5.15 -4.18 16.52
N LYS A 82 5.15 -3.36 17.57
CA LYS A 82 4.93 -1.92 17.41
C LYS A 82 5.66 -1.06 18.42
N SER A 83 5.88 0.21 18.12
CA SER A 83 6.32 1.16 19.15
C SER A 83 5.21 1.50 20.14
N PHE A 84 5.63 1.87 21.34
CA PHE A 84 4.77 2.50 22.34
C PHE A 84 4.17 3.81 21.79
N PRO A 85 2.89 4.11 22.07
CA PRO A 85 2.25 5.33 21.57
C PRO A 85 3.05 6.60 21.89
N GLY A 86 3.32 7.43 20.89
CA GLY A 86 4.11 8.66 21.04
C GLY A 86 5.63 8.46 21.02
N GLU A 87 6.12 7.22 21.02
CA GLU A 87 7.55 6.87 21.00
C GLU A 87 7.97 6.16 19.72
N MET A 88 9.26 6.18 19.42
CA MET A 88 9.84 5.62 18.21
C MET A 88 10.91 4.59 18.60
N ALA A 89 10.59 3.30 18.49
CA ALA A 89 11.56 2.23 18.67
C ALA A 89 12.37 2.08 17.37
N HIS A 90 13.68 2.09 17.52
CA HIS A 90 14.63 1.99 16.42
C HIS A 90 15.28 0.61 16.45
N ILE A 91 15.01 -0.21 15.44
CA ILE A 91 15.58 -1.55 15.30
C ILE A 91 16.78 -1.47 14.38
N ARG A 92 17.90 -1.98 14.86
CA ARG A 92 19.15 -2.04 14.12
C ARG A 92 19.88 -3.35 14.41
N ALA A 93 20.18 -4.10 13.36
CA ALA A 93 20.96 -5.32 13.48
C ALA A 93 22.26 -5.27 12.68
N SER A 94 23.33 -5.82 13.25
CA SER A 94 24.65 -5.89 12.60
C SER A 94 24.88 -7.27 11.99
N ASN A 95 24.27 -7.55 10.85
CA ASN A 95 24.37 -8.84 10.13
C ASN A 95 24.25 -8.65 8.61
N ASP A 96 24.73 -9.61 7.84
CA ASP A 96 24.81 -9.51 6.38
C ASP A 96 23.51 -9.98 5.68
N PHE A 97 22.34 -9.75 6.29
CA PHE A 97 21.04 -10.22 5.77
C PHE A 97 19.92 -9.17 5.88
N ALA A 98 19.46 -8.83 7.08
CA ALA A 98 18.46 -7.78 7.28
C ALA A 98 18.39 -7.32 8.74
N SER A 99 17.87 -6.12 8.99
CA SER A 99 17.54 -5.71 10.36
C SER A 99 16.33 -6.47 10.92
N ILE A 100 15.29 -6.64 10.11
CA ILE A 100 14.12 -7.47 10.45
C ILE A 100 13.91 -8.52 9.36
N PHE A 101 13.74 -9.77 9.76
CA PHE A 101 13.36 -10.86 8.88
C PHE A 101 12.07 -11.51 9.35
N ILE A 102 11.06 -11.58 8.48
CA ILE A 102 9.85 -12.37 8.71
C ILE A 102 10.08 -13.72 8.05
N SER A 103 10.18 -14.78 8.85
CA SER A 103 10.65 -16.08 8.37
C SER A 103 9.71 -16.78 7.39
N ASP A 104 10.25 -17.75 6.65
CA ASP A 104 9.49 -18.51 5.67
C ASP A 104 8.19 -19.10 6.24
N GLY A 105 7.10 -18.99 5.49
CA GLY A 105 5.77 -19.48 5.85
C GLY A 105 5.06 -18.70 6.97
N VAL A 106 5.72 -17.70 7.57
CA VAL A 106 5.09 -16.86 8.61
C VAL A 106 4.00 -15.99 8.00
N SER A 107 2.87 -15.88 8.69
CA SER A 107 1.69 -15.19 8.20
C SER A 107 1.06 -14.27 9.27
N ASN A 108 0.22 -13.33 8.87
CA ASN A 108 -0.53 -12.45 9.78
C ASN A 108 0.38 -11.65 10.74
N VAL A 109 1.46 -11.06 10.22
CA VAL A 109 2.38 -10.22 11.01
C VAL A 109 2.09 -8.75 10.74
N THR A 110 2.02 -7.95 11.81
CA THR A 110 1.96 -6.49 11.72
C THR A 110 3.21 -5.87 12.33
N LEU A 111 3.92 -5.06 11.53
CA LEU A 111 4.95 -4.13 11.97
C LEU A 111 4.38 -2.73 11.92
N GLU A 112 4.35 -2.04 13.06
CA GLU A 112 3.73 -0.72 13.14
C GLU A 112 4.60 0.29 13.85
N ARG A 113 4.85 1.42 13.18
CA ARG A 113 5.56 2.54 13.77
C ARG A 113 6.90 2.08 14.32
N LEU A 114 7.77 1.57 13.45
CA LEU A 114 9.15 1.20 13.76
C LEU A 114 10.10 2.04 12.91
N GLU A 115 11.24 2.42 13.46
CA GLU A 115 12.36 2.99 12.73
C GLU A 115 13.37 1.85 12.49
N VAL A 116 13.86 1.70 11.26
CA VAL A 116 14.73 0.58 10.89
C VAL A 116 15.89 1.09 10.07
N THR A 117 17.11 0.79 10.53
CA THR A 117 18.37 1.03 9.82
C THR A 117 19.13 -0.28 9.70
N ALA A 118 19.92 -0.47 8.64
CA ALA A 118 20.63 -1.75 8.43
C ALA A 118 22.03 -1.52 7.83
N PRO A 119 23.10 -1.63 8.64
CA PRO A 119 24.46 -1.33 8.18
C PRO A 119 25.02 -2.25 7.10
N ASN A 120 24.50 -3.47 6.98
CA ASN A 120 25.18 -4.56 6.28
C ASN A 120 24.32 -5.26 5.21
N LEU A 121 23.03 -4.94 5.07
CA LEU A 121 22.22 -5.37 3.93
C LEU A 121 20.85 -4.64 3.90
N ASN A 122 19.74 -5.35 4.14
CA ASN A 122 18.38 -4.88 3.94
C ASN A 122 17.74 -4.34 5.22
N GLY A 123 16.82 -3.39 5.11
CA GLY A 123 16.01 -2.93 6.23
C GLY A 123 15.11 -4.06 6.75
N ILE A 124 14.12 -4.43 5.93
CA ILE A 124 13.16 -5.49 6.23
C ILE A 124 13.14 -6.50 5.07
N GLN A 125 13.27 -7.78 5.38
CA GLN A 125 13.16 -8.86 4.40
C GLN A 125 12.04 -9.82 4.75
N LEU A 126 11.27 -10.22 3.74
CA LEU A 126 10.29 -11.29 3.85
C LEU A 126 10.88 -12.64 3.45
N GLY A 127 10.49 -13.67 4.18
CA GLY A 127 10.72 -15.06 3.84
C GLY A 127 9.77 -15.55 2.76
N LEU A 128 10.12 -16.69 2.19
CA LEU A 128 9.33 -17.37 1.17
C LEU A 128 7.96 -17.78 1.74
N SER A 129 6.93 -17.83 0.88
CA SER A 129 5.58 -18.27 1.27
C SER A 129 4.94 -17.48 2.43
N THR A 130 5.45 -16.29 2.74
CA THR A 130 4.84 -15.40 3.74
C THR A 130 3.55 -14.80 3.19
N ASN A 131 2.54 -14.60 4.04
CA ASN A 131 1.28 -13.99 3.61
C ASN A 131 0.59 -13.17 4.70
N ASN A 132 -0.26 -12.23 4.29
CA ASN A 132 -0.99 -11.33 5.19
C ASN A 132 -0.02 -10.52 6.09
N ILE A 133 0.94 -9.85 5.47
CA ILE A 133 1.92 -9.03 6.17
C ILE A 133 1.51 -7.56 6.08
N THR A 134 1.44 -6.87 7.21
CA THR A 134 1.17 -5.42 7.27
C THR A 134 2.37 -4.69 7.84
N ILE A 135 2.86 -3.70 7.13
CA ILE A 135 3.94 -2.81 7.58
C ILE A 135 3.40 -1.40 7.43
N ARG A 136 3.27 -0.69 8.55
CA ARG A 136 2.60 0.61 8.55
C ARG A 136 3.26 1.65 9.42
N SER A 137 3.28 2.89 8.94
CA SER A 137 3.81 4.03 9.69
C SER A 137 5.28 3.84 10.11
N CYS A 138 6.06 3.05 9.37
CA CYS A 138 7.47 2.80 9.67
C CYS A 138 8.40 3.75 8.91
N LYS A 139 9.57 4.04 9.50
CA LYS A 139 10.70 4.70 8.82
C LYS A 139 11.75 3.64 8.49
N ILE A 140 12.16 3.55 7.23
CA ILE A 140 13.20 2.62 6.79
C ILE A 140 14.25 3.44 6.06
N HIS A 141 15.45 3.53 6.63
CA HIS A 141 16.48 4.38 6.06
C HIS A 141 17.88 4.00 6.47
N ASP A 142 18.86 4.57 5.78
CA ASP A 142 20.27 4.31 6.00
C ASP A 142 20.52 2.80 6.03
N VAL A 143 20.10 2.15 4.95
CA VAL A 143 20.26 0.73 4.71
C VAL A 143 21.28 0.52 3.60
N GLN A 144 22.16 -0.47 3.76
CA GLN A 144 23.21 -0.73 2.77
C GLN A 144 22.65 -1.11 1.41
N ASN A 145 21.57 -1.89 1.35
CA ASN A 145 21.02 -2.39 0.09
C ASN A 145 19.55 -1.98 -0.04
N GLU A 146 18.58 -2.89 0.14
CA GLU A 146 17.18 -2.56 -0.07
C GLU A 146 16.47 -2.11 1.22
N GLY A 147 15.56 -1.14 1.10
CA GLY A 147 14.66 -0.80 2.22
C GLY A 147 13.81 -2.02 2.59
N PHE A 148 13.15 -2.58 1.57
CA PHE A 148 12.42 -3.83 1.65
C PHE A 148 12.88 -4.83 0.60
N LYS A 149 13.11 -6.07 1.03
CA LYS A 149 13.34 -7.21 0.14
C LYS A 149 12.16 -8.17 0.21
N ILE A 150 11.43 -8.28 -0.89
CA ILE A 150 10.36 -9.25 -1.10
C ILE A 150 10.82 -10.23 -2.19
N PRO A 151 11.47 -11.33 -1.81
CA PRO A 151 12.09 -12.25 -2.76
C PRO A 151 11.04 -13.05 -3.55
N SER A 152 11.48 -13.65 -4.66
CA SER A 152 10.63 -14.58 -5.41
C SER A 152 10.29 -15.81 -4.58
N GLY A 153 9.01 -16.11 -4.44
CA GLY A 153 8.48 -17.24 -3.69
C GLY A 153 8.51 -18.59 -4.42
N GLN A 154 9.34 -18.84 -5.44
CA GLN A 154 9.36 -20.18 -6.05
C GLN A 154 9.98 -21.23 -5.10
N THR A 155 9.16 -21.75 -4.19
CA THR A 155 9.24 -23.14 -3.75
C THR A 155 8.74 -24.03 -4.89
N GLN A 156 9.22 -25.28 -4.97
CA GLN A 156 8.83 -26.25 -5.99
C GLN A 156 7.31 -26.54 -6.06
N ASP A 157 6.52 -26.00 -5.13
CA ASP A 157 5.07 -26.16 -4.99
C ASP A 157 4.22 -24.97 -5.50
N GLY A 158 4.84 -23.86 -5.93
CA GLY A 158 4.13 -22.71 -6.51
C GLY A 158 3.51 -21.72 -5.50
N THR A 159 3.97 -21.71 -4.24
CA THR A 159 3.47 -20.81 -3.19
C THR A 159 4.14 -19.43 -3.22
N ARG A 160 3.41 -18.37 -3.58
CA ARG A 160 3.94 -16.99 -3.64
C ARG A 160 3.82 -16.27 -2.31
N ILE A 161 4.65 -15.24 -2.13
CA ILE A 161 4.35 -14.20 -1.14
C ILE A 161 3.05 -13.53 -1.56
N PHE A 162 2.09 -13.43 -0.64
CA PHE A 162 0.72 -13.04 -0.95
C PHE A 162 0.14 -12.05 0.06
N ASN A 163 -0.61 -11.05 -0.42
CA ASN A 163 -1.34 -10.10 0.42
C ASN A 163 -0.44 -9.39 1.42
N VAL A 164 0.42 -8.51 0.90
CA VAL A 164 1.32 -7.66 1.68
C VAL A 164 0.85 -6.21 1.56
N LEU A 165 0.76 -5.52 2.69
CA LEU A 165 0.41 -4.11 2.77
C LEU A 165 1.58 -3.32 3.36
N ILE A 166 2.10 -2.37 2.58
CA ILE A 166 3.04 -1.36 3.04
C ILE A 166 2.31 -0.01 2.96
N GLU A 167 1.98 0.57 4.10
CA GLU A 167 1.17 1.79 4.15
C GLU A 167 1.75 2.90 5.02
N ALA A 168 1.61 4.15 4.60
CA ALA A 168 2.02 5.31 5.39
C ALA A 168 3.48 5.24 5.89
N CYS A 169 4.37 4.60 5.14
CA CYS A 169 5.79 4.46 5.51
C CYS A 169 6.64 5.56 4.88
N GLU A 170 7.80 5.84 5.47
CA GLU A 170 8.84 6.72 4.92
C GLU A 170 10.07 5.86 4.61
N ILE A 171 10.52 5.86 3.36
CA ILE A 171 11.64 5.03 2.88
C ILE A 171 12.65 5.93 2.17
N TYR A 172 13.88 5.99 2.67
CA TYR A 172 14.85 6.94 2.14
C TYR A 172 16.29 6.53 2.41
N ARG A 173 17.25 7.08 1.66
CA ARG A 173 18.68 6.77 1.81
C ARG A 173 18.95 5.27 1.87
N THR A 174 18.38 4.53 0.92
CA THR A 174 18.87 3.18 0.59
C THR A 174 20.23 3.28 -0.08
N ASN A 175 20.95 2.17 -0.20
CA ASN A 175 22.32 2.20 -0.68
C ASN A 175 23.25 3.13 0.15
N THR A 176 22.99 3.29 1.45
CA THR A 176 23.70 4.25 2.30
C THR A 176 24.15 3.56 3.57
N ASN A 177 25.42 3.73 3.93
CA ASN A 177 25.93 3.18 5.18
C ASN A 177 25.48 4.06 6.37
N PRO A 178 24.71 3.53 7.34
CA PRO A 178 24.21 4.30 8.48
C PRO A 178 25.30 4.81 9.43
N ASN A 179 26.52 4.25 9.38
CA ASN A 179 27.63 4.72 10.21
C ASN A 179 28.36 5.92 9.61
N THR A 180 28.39 6.04 8.28
CA THR A 180 29.20 7.04 7.57
C THR A 180 28.38 8.03 6.77
N GLY A 181 27.11 7.70 6.46
CA GLY A 181 26.27 8.45 5.54
C GLY A 181 26.70 8.34 4.07
N ASN A 182 27.72 7.53 3.77
CA ASN A 182 28.23 7.39 2.41
C ASN A 182 27.38 6.41 1.61
N ALA A 183 27.19 6.73 0.32
CA ALA A 183 26.68 5.78 -0.64
C ALA A 183 27.53 4.50 -0.65
N GLN A 184 26.89 3.37 -0.93
CA GLN A 184 27.52 2.07 -1.07
C GLN A 184 27.52 1.70 -2.57
N ASP A 185 28.46 0.89 -3.05
CA ASP A 185 28.48 0.48 -4.47
C ASP A 185 27.49 -0.68 -4.72
N SER A 186 26.24 -0.55 -4.26
CA SER A 186 25.19 -1.57 -4.34
C SER A 186 23.89 -1.05 -4.98
N ASN A 187 23.03 -1.98 -5.39
CA ASN A 187 21.70 -1.66 -5.91
C ASN A 187 20.69 -1.52 -4.77
N GLY A 188 20.53 -0.32 -4.22
CA GLY A 188 19.59 -0.09 -3.12
C GLY A 188 18.24 0.45 -3.56
N ASP A 189 17.31 -0.44 -3.91
CA ASP A 189 15.92 -0.07 -4.16
C ASP A 189 15.18 0.26 -2.85
N GLY A 190 14.20 1.16 -2.90
CA GLY A 190 13.29 1.34 -1.77
C GLY A 190 12.54 0.05 -1.44
N ILE A 191 11.96 -0.59 -2.46
CA ILE A 191 11.38 -1.94 -2.38
C ILE A 191 11.77 -2.77 -3.61
N ASP A 192 12.51 -3.86 -3.40
CA ASP A 192 12.72 -4.91 -4.40
C ASP A 192 11.65 -6.01 -4.22
N ALA A 193 10.60 -5.98 -5.06
CA ALA A 193 9.54 -6.95 -5.05
C ALA A 193 9.52 -7.85 -6.29
N VAL A 194 9.70 -9.16 -6.06
CA VAL A 194 9.82 -10.18 -7.11
C VAL A 194 8.76 -11.24 -6.93
N ASN A 195 7.96 -11.49 -7.96
CA ASN A 195 6.97 -12.58 -7.98
C ASN A 195 5.98 -12.56 -6.79
N VAL A 196 5.60 -11.37 -6.32
CA VAL A 196 4.61 -11.21 -5.25
C VAL A 196 3.21 -11.08 -5.84
N GLU A 197 2.19 -11.63 -5.17
CA GLU A 197 0.78 -11.43 -5.53
C GLU A 197 0.09 -10.54 -4.49
N GLN A 198 -0.69 -9.55 -4.94
CA GLN A 198 -1.43 -8.64 -4.05
C GLN A 198 -0.54 -7.87 -3.06
N LEU A 199 0.60 -7.32 -3.53
CA LEU A 199 1.32 -6.30 -2.79
C LEU A 199 0.63 -4.94 -2.99
N THR A 200 0.25 -4.27 -1.90
CA THR A 200 -0.23 -2.89 -1.91
C THR A 200 0.78 -1.97 -1.24
N ILE A 201 1.27 -0.97 -1.97
CA ILE A 201 2.11 0.11 -1.47
C ILE A 201 1.29 1.39 -1.53
N ARG A 202 0.95 1.97 -0.38
CA ARG A 202 0.08 3.15 -0.36
C ARG A 202 0.44 4.23 0.63
N ASN A 203 0.18 5.47 0.24
CA ASN A 203 0.40 6.63 1.10
C ASN A 203 1.83 6.69 1.66
N CYS A 204 2.80 6.11 0.98
CA CYS A 204 4.19 6.11 1.42
C CYS A 204 4.93 7.32 0.84
N TYR A 205 5.97 7.75 1.55
CA TYR A 205 6.92 8.75 1.09
C TYR A 205 8.26 8.08 0.80
N PHE A 206 8.70 8.14 -0.45
CA PHE A 206 10.02 7.67 -0.87
C PHE A 206 10.86 8.89 -1.23
N HIS A 207 12.06 9.02 -0.66
CA HIS A 207 12.95 10.10 -1.07
C HIS A 207 14.43 9.78 -0.94
N ASP A 208 15.26 10.49 -1.71
CA ASP A 208 16.72 10.41 -1.64
C ASP A 208 17.22 8.97 -1.84
N ILE A 209 16.78 8.33 -2.93
CA ILE A 209 17.21 6.99 -3.38
C ILE A 209 17.95 7.15 -4.73
N PRO A 210 19.16 7.72 -4.74
CA PRO A 210 19.78 8.23 -5.97
C PRO A 210 20.38 7.15 -6.87
N SER A 211 20.51 5.91 -6.40
CA SER A 211 21.15 4.83 -7.16
C SER A 211 20.18 3.83 -7.78
N SER A 212 18.87 3.92 -7.48
CA SER A 212 17.89 2.95 -7.97
C SER A 212 16.43 3.43 -7.89
N HIS A 213 15.48 2.49 -7.93
CA HIS A 213 14.05 2.77 -7.96
C HIS A 213 13.52 3.09 -6.57
N ALA A 214 12.47 3.90 -6.51
CA ALA A 214 11.62 3.94 -5.33
C ALA A 214 11.06 2.53 -5.07
N PHE A 215 10.48 1.89 -6.09
CA PHE A 215 10.11 0.48 -6.06
C PHE A 215 9.69 -0.05 -7.43
N TYR A 216 9.60 -1.37 -7.55
CA TYR A 216 9.01 -2.03 -8.72
C TYR A 216 8.26 -3.30 -8.36
N PHE A 217 7.36 -3.72 -9.26
CA PHE A 217 6.71 -5.02 -9.25
C PHE A 217 7.30 -5.88 -10.37
N LYS A 218 8.35 -6.68 -10.11
CA LYS A 218 9.04 -7.48 -11.15
C LYS A 218 8.82 -8.99 -10.98
N GLY A 219 9.39 -9.79 -11.88
CA GLY A 219 9.38 -11.26 -11.77
C GLY A 219 8.01 -11.91 -11.91
N GLY A 220 7.07 -11.28 -12.63
CA GLY A 220 5.69 -11.77 -12.74
C GLY A 220 4.80 -11.40 -11.55
N SER A 221 5.16 -10.34 -10.82
CA SER A 221 4.30 -9.80 -9.76
C SER A 221 2.90 -9.50 -10.30
N GLU A 222 1.87 -9.85 -9.51
CA GLU A 222 0.49 -9.91 -10.01
C GLU A 222 -0.48 -9.19 -9.06
N LYS A 223 -1.44 -8.45 -9.63
CA LYS A 223 -2.49 -7.72 -8.86
C LYS A 223 -1.91 -6.81 -7.79
N CYS A 224 -0.71 -6.27 -8.02
CA CYS A 224 -0.07 -5.35 -7.10
C CYS A 224 -0.59 -3.93 -7.34
N VAL A 225 -0.65 -3.12 -6.29
CA VAL A 225 -1.20 -1.76 -6.32
C VAL A 225 -0.21 -0.78 -5.72
N ALA A 226 0.09 0.28 -6.45
CA ALA A 226 0.79 1.45 -5.95
C ALA A 226 -0.17 2.64 -5.97
N GLU A 227 -0.57 3.14 -4.80
CA GLU A 227 -1.54 4.24 -4.73
C GLU A 227 -1.18 5.36 -3.75
N GLY A 228 -1.42 6.61 -4.14
CA GLY A 228 -1.32 7.73 -3.20
C GLY A 228 0.10 7.95 -2.65
N ASN A 229 1.15 7.47 -3.33
CA ASN A 229 2.52 7.62 -2.87
C ASN A 229 3.15 8.93 -3.38
N PHE A 230 4.09 9.47 -2.62
CA PHE A 230 4.91 10.61 -3.00
C PHE A 230 6.35 10.14 -3.10
N ILE A 231 6.97 10.42 -4.23
CA ILE A 231 8.30 9.93 -4.57
C ILE A 231 9.12 11.13 -5.03
N GLU A 232 10.26 11.39 -4.38
CA GLU A 232 11.10 12.56 -4.68
C GLU A 232 12.59 12.20 -4.72
N ASN A 233 13.36 12.74 -5.66
CA ASN A 233 14.83 12.59 -5.71
C ASN A 233 15.31 11.12 -5.74
N CYS A 234 14.66 10.26 -6.52
CA CYS A 234 15.12 8.89 -6.79
C CYS A 234 15.80 8.79 -8.17
N ASP A 235 16.58 7.73 -8.44
CA ASP A 235 17.03 7.48 -9.82
C ASP A 235 15.82 7.22 -10.71
N ALA A 236 14.99 6.26 -10.34
CA ALA A 236 13.73 5.96 -11.01
C ALA A 236 12.56 5.96 -10.02
N GLY A 237 11.35 6.24 -10.50
CA GLY A 237 10.15 6.17 -9.67
C GLY A 237 9.63 4.74 -9.53
N ILE A 238 8.49 4.47 -10.18
CA ILE A 238 7.75 3.20 -10.06
C ILE A 238 7.96 2.36 -11.33
N ALA A 239 8.22 1.05 -11.20
CA ALA A 239 8.20 0.16 -12.36
C ALA A 239 7.16 -0.97 -12.25
N LEU A 240 6.42 -1.18 -13.34
CA LEU A 240 5.58 -2.35 -13.59
C LEU A 240 6.34 -3.33 -14.47
N GLY A 241 6.88 -4.38 -13.87
CA GLY A 241 7.89 -5.24 -14.46
C GLY A 241 9.29 -4.65 -14.33
N PHE A 242 10.29 -5.51 -14.56
CA PHE A 242 11.69 -5.16 -14.82
C PHE A 242 12.42 -6.46 -15.16
N ALA A 243 13.66 -6.37 -15.68
CA ALA A 243 14.49 -7.54 -15.92
C ALA A 243 14.82 -8.27 -14.60
N THR A 244 14.71 -9.59 -14.61
CA THR A 244 15.20 -10.50 -13.56
C THR A 244 15.42 -11.89 -14.17
N ASP A 245 16.03 -12.80 -13.43
CA ASP A 245 16.35 -14.14 -13.94
C ASP A 245 15.11 -15.02 -14.07
N CYS A 246 15.15 -15.93 -15.05
CA CYS A 246 14.04 -16.82 -15.38
C CYS A 246 13.53 -17.65 -14.19
N GLN A 247 14.43 -18.08 -13.31
CA GLN A 247 14.12 -18.83 -12.09
C GLN A 247 13.22 -18.07 -11.11
N PHE A 248 13.12 -16.75 -11.24
CA PHE A 248 12.28 -15.94 -10.38
C PHE A 248 10.86 -15.76 -10.90
N TYR A 249 10.52 -16.29 -12.08
CA TYR A 249 9.16 -16.28 -12.62
C TYR A 249 8.44 -17.59 -12.31
N ASP A 250 7.14 -17.50 -11.98
CA ASP A 250 6.28 -18.68 -11.91
C ASP A 250 5.84 -19.04 -13.32
N THR A 251 6.62 -19.85 -14.03
CA THR A 251 6.32 -20.22 -15.43
C THR A 251 5.12 -21.15 -15.58
N GLN A 252 4.52 -21.64 -14.49
CA GLN A 252 3.25 -22.38 -14.58
C GLN A 252 2.07 -21.42 -14.65
N LYS A 253 2.05 -20.37 -13.81
CA LYS A 253 1.00 -19.35 -13.80
C LYS A 253 1.23 -18.23 -14.82
N ASN A 254 2.49 -17.91 -15.10
CA ASN A 254 2.95 -16.92 -16.05
C ASN A 254 3.84 -17.61 -17.12
N PRO A 255 3.26 -18.45 -18.01
CA PRO A 255 4.02 -19.22 -18.98
C PRO A 255 4.79 -18.37 -19.98
N ASN A 256 4.44 -17.09 -20.14
CA ASN A 256 5.11 -16.17 -21.05
C ASN A 256 6.13 -15.25 -20.36
N ALA A 257 6.26 -15.36 -19.03
CA ALA A 257 7.19 -14.57 -18.22
C ALA A 257 7.03 -13.04 -18.38
N TYR A 258 5.79 -12.56 -18.43
CA TYR A 258 5.49 -11.12 -18.31
C TYR A 258 6.09 -10.55 -17.03
N GLY A 259 6.66 -9.34 -17.09
CA GLY A 259 7.33 -8.69 -15.96
C GLY A 259 6.39 -8.41 -14.79
N SER A 260 5.15 -8.05 -15.09
CA SER A 260 4.05 -7.87 -14.15
C SER A 260 2.69 -8.13 -14.82
N ILE A 261 1.67 -8.48 -14.04
CA ILE A 261 0.35 -8.87 -14.55
C ILE A 261 -0.75 -8.20 -13.72
N ASP A 262 -1.70 -7.51 -14.35
CA ASP A 262 -2.88 -6.92 -13.68
C ASP A 262 -2.54 -5.96 -12.53
N CYS A 263 -1.39 -5.28 -12.62
CA CYS A 263 -0.92 -4.33 -11.61
C CYS A 263 -1.43 -2.90 -11.88
N ILE A 264 -1.66 -2.14 -10.81
CA ILE A 264 -2.24 -0.80 -10.85
C ILE A 264 -1.27 0.22 -10.21
N VAL A 265 -1.02 1.33 -10.90
CA VAL A 265 -0.30 2.50 -10.39
C VAL A 265 -1.22 3.70 -10.54
N ARG A 266 -1.73 4.23 -9.41
CA ARG A 266 -2.71 5.33 -9.43
C ARG A 266 -2.48 6.42 -8.38
N ASN A 267 -2.85 7.65 -8.68
CA ASN A 267 -2.82 8.77 -7.72
C ASN A 267 -1.45 8.97 -7.06
N ASN A 268 -0.36 8.62 -7.73
CA ASN A 268 0.97 8.86 -7.20
C ASN A 268 1.50 10.19 -7.73
N VAL A 269 2.27 10.88 -6.89
CA VAL A 269 3.04 12.06 -7.28
C VAL A 269 4.51 11.66 -7.29
N VAL A 270 5.15 11.75 -8.45
CA VAL A 270 6.57 11.38 -8.63
C VAL A 270 7.32 12.58 -9.15
N ILE A 271 8.34 13.01 -8.42
CA ILE A 271 9.09 14.20 -8.75
C ILE A 271 10.59 13.97 -8.79
N LYS A 272 11.26 14.72 -9.66
CA LYS A 272 12.73 14.85 -9.70
C LYS A 272 13.47 13.51 -9.84
N THR A 273 12.99 12.64 -10.71
CA THR A 273 13.71 11.39 -11.03
C THR A 273 14.76 11.60 -12.10
N ASN A 274 15.94 11.00 -11.93
CA ASN A 274 17.00 11.03 -12.94
C ASN A 274 16.60 10.30 -14.24
N SER A 275 15.90 9.18 -14.07
CA SER A 275 15.30 8.29 -15.06
C SER A 275 13.78 8.51 -15.13
N TYR A 276 13.01 7.52 -15.59
CA TYR A 276 11.56 7.60 -15.66
C TYR A 276 10.88 7.85 -14.31
N GLY A 277 9.71 8.51 -14.36
CA GLY A 277 8.80 8.57 -13.23
C GLY A 277 8.02 7.27 -13.08
N ILE A 278 7.47 6.75 -14.19
CA ILE A 278 6.81 5.44 -14.23
C ILE A 278 7.32 4.66 -15.45
N GLY A 279 7.71 3.40 -15.24
CA GLY A 279 8.18 2.50 -16.29
C GLY A 279 7.32 1.23 -16.39
N LEU A 280 7.12 0.73 -17.61
CA LEU A 280 6.39 -0.50 -17.91
C LEU A 280 7.30 -1.41 -18.73
N PHE A 281 7.56 -2.61 -18.22
CA PHE A 281 8.55 -3.55 -18.75
C PHE A 281 7.90 -4.90 -19.00
N GLY A 282 7.48 -5.15 -20.23
CA GLY A 282 6.78 -6.38 -20.61
C GLY A 282 5.60 -6.70 -19.69
N ALA A 283 4.79 -5.68 -19.40
CA ALA A 283 3.66 -5.76 -18.49
C ALA A 283 2.37 -6.16 -19.21
N LEU A 284 1.59 -7.08 -18.63
CA LEU A 284 0.30 -7.51 -19.14
C LEU A 284 -0.83 -6.86 -18.36
N ARG A 285 -1.75 -6.18 -19.07
CA ARG A 285 -2.88 -5.43 -18.47
C ARG A 285 -2.49 -4.48 -17.33
N PRO A 286 -1.42 -3.69 -17.47
CA PRO A 286 -1.11 -2.66 -16.48
C PRO A 286 -2.17 -1.55 -16.51
N VAL A 287 -2.50 -0.99 -15.35
CA VAL A 287 -3.26 0.25 -15.23
C VAL A 287 -2.35 1.33 -14.65
N VAL A 288 -2.11 2.40 -15.39
CA VAL A 288 -1.39 3.59 -14.96
C VAL A 288 -2.32 4.78 -15.10
N ALA A 289 -2.95 5.18 -14.00
CA ALA A 289 -4.04 6.15 -14.04
C ALA A 289 -3.88 7.28 -13.03
N ASN A 290 -4.19 8.52 -13.41
CA ASN A 290 -4.25 9.63 -12.45
C ASN A 290 -2.94 9.84 -11.68
N ASN A 291 -1.78 9.73 -12.34
CA ASN A 291 -0.50 10.05 -11.69
C ASN A 291 0.01 11.43 -12.12
N THR A 292 0.73 12.12 -11.25
CA THR A 292 1.38 13.42 -11.55
C THR A 292 2.89 13.24 -11.51
N LEU A 293 3.54 13.31 -12.67
CA LEU A 293 4.98 13.17 -12.82
C LEU A 293 5.60 14.54 -13.14
N VAL A 294 6.46 15.07 -12.27
CA VAL A 294 7.01 16.43 -12.37
C VAL A 294 8.54 16.42 -12.31
N ASP A 295 9.19 17.07 -13.26
CA ASP A 295 10.66 17.12 -13.32
C ASP A 295 11.32 15.73 -13.36
N VAL A 296 10.60 14.75 -13.92
CA VAL A 296 11.09 13.38 -14.16
C VAL A 296 11.94 13.32 -15.43
N ALA A 297 12.62 12.19 -15.65
CA ALA A 297 13.46 11.94 -16.83
C ALA A 297 14.49 13.05 -17.07
N GLN A 298 15.17 13.48 -16.00
CA GLN A 298 16.15 14.56 -16.08
C GLN A 298 17.30 14.22 -17.03
N ASN A 299 17.82 12.99 -16.96
CA ASN A 299 18.99 12.59 -17.73
C ASN A 299 18.79 11.31 -18.53
N THR A 300 17.96 10.35 -18.10
CA THR A 300 17.81 9.04 -18.78
C THR A 300 16.33 8.66 -18.98
N ARG A 301 16.06 7.81 -19.99
CA ARG A 301 14.73 7.29 -20.37
C ARG A 301 13.62 8.37 -20.49
N GLY A 302 12.37 7.98 -20.71
CA GLY A 302 11.23 8.92 -20.85
C GLY A 302 10.52 9.18 -19.52
N GLY A 303 9.71 10.25 -19.44
CA GLY A 303 8.92 10.53 -18.21
C GLY A 303 8.01 9.37 -17.84
N LEU A 304 7.21 8.93 -18.81
CA LEU A 304 6.60 7.61 -18.85
C LEU A 304 7.36 6.73 -19.84
N TYR A 305 7.70 5.51 -19.44
CA TYR A 305 8.61 4.65 -20.21
C TYR A 305 8.01 3.28 -20.50
N PHE A 306 8.06 2.86 -21.76
CA PHE A 306 7.66 1.52 -22.19
C PHE A 306 8.88 0.77 -22.73
N GLU A 307 9.07 -0.45 -22.24
CA GLU A 307 10.07 -1.37 -22.76
C GLU A 307 9.47 -2.76 -22.86
N SER A 308 9.86 -3.52 -23.88
CA SER A 308 9.70 -4.97 -23.78
C SER A 308 10.65 -5.52 -22.72
N ASN A 309 10.31 -6.66 -22.13
CA ASN A 309 11.12 -7.29 -21.12
C ASN A 309 11.48 -8.71 -21.55
N THR A 310 12.76 -9.04 -21.45
CA THR A 310 13.26 -10.40 -21.66
C THR A 310 13.93 -10.86 -20.38
N PRO A 311 13.30 -11.77 -19.63
CA PRO A 311 13.95 -12.34 -18.46
C PRO A 311 15.27 -13.03 -18.81
N ASN A 312 16.29 -12.84 -17.98
CA ASN A 312 17.60 -13.44 -18.23
C ASN A 312 17.46 -14.98 -18.18
N GLY A 313 17.92 -15.66 -19.24
CA GLY A 313 17.87 -17.11 -19.33
C GLY A 313 16.51 -17.72 -19.67
N CYS A 314 15.45 -16.92 -19.87
CA CYS A 314 14.18 -17.43 -20.42
C CYS A 314 14.20 -17.39 -21.95
N THR A 315 14.55 -18.49 -22.59
CA THR A 315 14.55 -18.59 -24.07
C THR A 315 13.16 -18.35 -24.67
N ASN A 316 13.06 -17.44 -25.64
CA ASN A 316 11.83 -17.09 -26.36
C ASN A 316 10.69 -16.55 -25.46
N LYS A 317 11.04 -15.78 -24.42
CA LYS A 317 10.06 -15.16 -23.49
C LYS A 317 10.17 -13.63 -23.41
N ALA A 318 10.66 -12.99 -24.47
CA ALA A 318 10.57 -11.54 -24.59
C ALA A 318 9.10 -11.11 -24.71
N GLN A 319 8.63 -10.23 -23.84
CA GLN A 319 7.25 -9.75 -23.82
C GLN A 319 7.18 -8.24 -23.98
N SER A 320 6.30 -7.78 -24.87
CA SER A 320 5.88 -6.38 -24.95
C SER A 320 4.96 -6.01 -23.78
N VAL A 321 4.83 -4.72 -23.52
CA VAL A 321 3.66 -4.19 -22.82
C VAL A 321 2.43 -4.39 -23.72
N THR A 322 1.34 -4.91 -23.17
CA THR A 322 0.11 -5.18 -23.93
C THR A 322 -1.13 -5.11 -23.04
N GLU A 323 -2.26 -4.78 -23.66
CA GLU A 323 -3.56 -4.58 -22.99
C GLU A 323 -3.49 -3.47 -21.92
N ALA A 324 -2.59 -2.50 -22.09
CA ALA A 324 -2.35 -1.44 -21.13
C ALA A 324 -3.50 -0.43 -21.09
N THR A 325 -3.79 0.09 -19.90
CA THR A 325 -4.63 1.28 -19.69
C THR A 325 -3.78 2.37 -19.05
N VAL A 326 -3.45 3.40 -19.81
CA VAL A 326 -2.61 4.53 -19.40
C VAL A 326 -3.38 5.82 -19.66
N VAL A 327 -4.02 6.35 -18.61
CA VAL A 327 -4.98 7.45 -18.77
C VAL A 327 -4.92 8.46 -17.63
N ASN A 328 -5.35 9.69 -17.87
CA ASN A 328 -5.42 10.75 -16.87
C ASN A 328 -4.08 11.06 -16.18
N ASN A 329 -2.93 10.81 -16.79
CA ASN A 329 -1.64 11.15 -16.17
C ASN A 329 -1.18 12.55 -16.60
N ILE A 330 -0.53 13.27 -15.69
CA ILE A 330 0.28 14.46 -16.01
C ILE A 330 1.74 14.04 -16.10
N ILE A 331 2.40 14.40 -17.21
CA ILE A 331 3.83 14.18 -17.41
C ILE A 331 4.50 15.49 -17.77
N LEU A 332 5.27 16.04 -16.83
CA LEU A 332 5.98 17.31 -16.95
C LEU A 332 7.49 17.07 -16.89
N LEU A 333 8.19 17.48 -17.95
CA LEU A 333 9.66 17.44 -18.03
C LEU A 333 10.31 18.80 -17.74
N PRO A 334 11.47 18.81 -17.07
CA PRO A 334 12.20 20.02 -16.75
C PRO A 334 12.89 20.59 -18.00
N ALA A 335 13.23 21.88 -17.97
CA ALA A 335 13.82 22.59 -19.11
C ALA A 335 15.15 21.95 -19.56
N THR A 336 15.88 21.38 -18.61
CA THR A 336 17.17 20.70 -18.80
C THR A 336 17.03 19.34 -19.47
N SER A 337 15.86 18.70 -19.45
CA SER A 337 15.70 17.37 -20.02
C SER A 337 15.88 17.38 -21.54
N SER A 338 16.57 16.35 -22.02
CA SER A 338 16.70 16.04 -23.44
C SER A 338 15.80 14.88 -23.89
N ARG A 339 14.96 14.37 -22.98
CA ARG A 339 14.17 13.15 -23.14
C ARG A 339 12.78 13.41 -23.70
N GLY A 340 12.05 12.32 -23.97
CA GLY A 340 10.64 12.36 -24.35
C GLY A 340 9.72 12.30 -23.13
N VAL A 341 8.55 12.95 -23.20
CA VAL A 341 7.49 12.77 -22.20
C VAL A 341 7.06 11.30 -22.14
N ILE A 342 7.05 10.65 -23.31
CA ILE A 342 6.97 9.22 -23.46
C ILE A 342 8.19 8.75 -24.25
N GLU A 343 8.79 7.65 -23.81
CA GLU A 343 9.68 6.87 -24.66
C GLU A 343 9.28 5.39 -24.64
N ALA A 344 9.14 4.79 -25.83
CA ALA A 344 8.90 3.38 -26.05
C ALA A 344 10.10 2.77 -26.79
N ARG A 345 10.70 1.72 -26.23
CA ARG A 345 11.92 1.11 -26.76
C ARG A 345 11.89 -0.41 -26.75
N GLU A 346 12.37 -1.02 -27.82
CA GLU A 346 12.56 -2.45 -27.87
C GLU A 346 13.69 -2.91 -26.95
N ASN A 347 13.55 -4.14 -26.51
CA ASN A 347 14.55 -4.95 -25.88
C ASN A 347 14.60 -6.29 -26.63
N ASN A 348 15.79 -6.76 -27.00
CA ASN A 348 15.97 -8.02 -27.73
C ASN A 348 15.07 -8.15 -28.98
N ALA A 349 15.03 -7.11 -29.82
CA ALA A 349 14.25 -7.06 -31.07
C ALA A 349 12.74 -7.35 -30.89
N THR A 350 12.21 -7.06 -29.70
CA THR A 350 10.79 -7.22 -29.38
C THR A 350 10.17 -5.85 -29.19
N SER A 351 9.10 -5.54 -29.93
CA SER A 351 8.40 -4.25 -29.82
C SER A 351 8.03 -3.93 -28.37
N PRO A 352 8.16 -2.67 -27.90
CA PRO A 352 7.80 -2.26 -26.55
C PRO A 352 6.31 -2.40 -26.27
N LEU A 353 5.49 -2.18 -27.30
CA LEU A 353 4.03 -2.20 -27.23
C LEU A 353 3.47 -3.11 -28.33
N THR A 354 2.49 -3.93 -27.97
CA THR A 354 1.69 -4.73 -28.91
C THR A 354 0.24 -4.81 -28.43
N GLY A 355 -0.64 -5.39 -29.26
CA GLY A 355 -2.04 -5.56 -28.91
C GLY A 355 -2.83 -4.24 -28.89
N SER A 356 -4.02 -4.29 -28.28
CA SER A 356 -4.88 -3.11 -28.09
C SER A 356 -4.53 -2.46 -26.77
N ASN A 357 -4.00 -1.24 -26.80
CA ASN A 357 -3.69 -0.47 -25.59
C ASN A 357 -4.56 0.79 -25.59
N THR A 358 -5.03 1.19 -24.41
CA THR A 358 -5.67 2.48 -24.18
C THR A 358 -4.64 3.43 -23.60
N ILE A 359 -4.14 4.37 -24.41
CA ILE A 359 -3.14 5.37 -24.01
C ILE A 359 -3.69 6.75 -24.41
N ASP A 360 -4.58 7.29 -23.58
CA ASP A 360 -5.35 8.50 -23.90
C ASP A 360 -5.63 9.36 -22.66
N TYR A 361 -6.18 10.57 -22.82
CA TYR A 361 -6.45 11.50 -21.72
C TYR A 361 -5.21 11.83 -20.87
N ASN A 362 -4.02 11.85 -21.47
CA ASN A 362 -2.79 12.21 -20.75
C ASN A 362 -2.37 13.64 -21.09
N PHE A 363 -1.83 14.35 -20.12
CA PHE A 363 -1.30 15.70 -20.27
C PHE A 363 0.22 15.67 -20.33
N TYR A 364 0.76 16.28 -21.36
CA TYR A 364 2.19 16.29 -21.64
C TYR A 364 2.73 17.70 -21.65
N PHE A 365 3.78 17.95 -20.88
CA PHE A 365 4.43 19.25 -20.86
C PHE A 365 5.94 19.13 -20.79
N HIS A 366 6.62 20.05 -21.48
CA HIS A 366 8.05 20.26 -21.32
C HIS A 366 8.24 21.76 -21.14
N THR A 367 8.85 22.16 -20.03
CA THR A 367 8.83 23.56 -19.56
C THR A 367 9.57 24.57 -20.45
N SER A 368 10.34 24.12 -21.45
CA SER A 368 11.11 25.00 -22.34
C SER A 368 11.07 24.61 -23.82
N LYS A 369 10.33 23.54 -24.18
CA LYS A 369 10.28 22.97 -25.53
C LYS A 369 8.89 22.38 -25.77
N THR A 370 8.55 22.10 -27.03
CA THR A 370 7.41 21.23 -27.30
C THR A 370 7.66 19.83 -26.75
N ALA A 371 6.65 19.22 -26.13
CA ALA A 371 6.72 17.83 -25.69
C ALA A 371 7.00 16.91 -26.89
N ARG A 372 7.87 15.91 -26.70
CA ARG A 372 8.29 14.97 -27.75
C ARG A 372 8.11 13.53 -27.27
N PHE A 373 7.90 12.64 -28.22
CA PHE A 373 7.67 11.23 -28.02
C PHE A 373 8.79 10.46 -28.70
N ARG A 374 9.33 9.42 -28.07
CA ARG A 374 10.36 8.59 -28.69
C ARG A 374 9.86 7.19 -28.93
N ILE A 375 9.98 6.70 -30.16
CA ILE A 375 9.64 5.33 -30.55
C ILE A 375 10.89 4.74 -31.20
N GLU A 376 11.39 3.61 -30.68
CA GLU A 376 12.53 2.89 -31.24
C GLU A 376 13.72 3.78 -31.61
N GLY A 377 14.07 4.67 -30.69
CA GLY A 377 15.22 5.55 -30.86
C GLY A 377 14.95 6.86 -31.61
N THR A 378 13.81 7.00 -32.28
CA THR A 378 13.43 8.19 -33.08
C THR A 378 12.47 9.09 -32.33
N PHE A 379 12.72 10.41 -32.34
CA PHE A 379 11.80 11.40 -31.76
C PHE A 379 10.75 11.86 -32.77
N GLY A 380 9.51 12.01 -32.31
CA GLY A 380 8.38 12.59 -33.02
C GLY A 380 7.50 13.46 -32.11
N ASP A 381 6.41 13.93 -32.66
CA ASP A 381 5.37 14.72 -31.97
C ASP A 381 4.19 13.83 -31.49
N LEU A 382 3.14 14.46 -30.95
CA LEU A 382 1.95 13.74 -30.50
C LEU A 382 1.24 13.03 -31.66
N ALA A 383 1.19 13.61 -32.85
CA ALA A 383 0.58 12.96 -34.01
C ALA A 383 1.32 11.67 -34.39
N THR A 384 2.66 11.69 -34.31
CA THR A 384 3.49 10.49 -34.50
C THR A 384 3.19 9.42 -33.44
N TRP A 385 3.03 9.83 -32.18
CA TRP A 385 2.65 8.91 -31.10
C TRP A 385 1.24 8.32 -31.31
N GLN A 386 0.26 9.15 -31.64
CA GLN A 386 -1.13 8.74 -31.90
C GLN A 386 -1.21 7.76 -33.08
N ASN A 387 -0.42 7.99 -34.14
CA ASN A 387 -0.34 7.06 -35.27
C ASN A 387 0.32 5.72 -34.87
N TYR A 388 1.27 5.74 -33.94
CA TYR A 388 1.91 4.52 -33.45
C TYR A 388 0.98 3.68 -32.56
N THR A 389 0.28 4.32 -31.62
CA THR A 389 -0.64 3.64 -30.70
C THR A 389 -2.02 3.39 -31.27
N GLN A 390 -2.41 4.11 -32.33
CA GLN A 390 -3.79 4.20 -32.83
C GLN A 390 -4.78 4.68 -31.76
N ASP A 391 -4.30 5.54 -30.84
CA ASP A 391 -5.06 6.08 -29.71
C ASP A 391 -4.50 7.46 -29.28
N GLY A 392 -5.04 8.08 -28.24
CA GLY A 392 -4.49 9.32 -27.67
C GLY A 392 -5.16 10.60 -28.14
N ASN A 393 -6.37 10.52 -28.71
CA ASN A 393 -7.09 11.65 -29.31
C ASN A 393 -7.53 12.72 -28.31
N ASN A 394 -7.68 12.36 -27.03
CA ASN A 394 -8.05 13.25 -25.94
C ASN A 394 -6.85 13.71 -25.11
N SER A 395 -5.64 13.27 -25.47
CA SER A 395 -4.39 13.72 -24.82
C SER A 395 -3.98 15.11 -25.30
N MET A 396 -3.34 15.90 -24.43
CA MET A 396 -3.04 17.31 -24.70
C MET A 396 -1.58 17.65 -24.42
N ILE A 397 -1.02 18.59 -25.20
CA ILE A 397 0.26 19.23 -24.91
C ILE A 397 -0.01 20.64 -24.38
N THR A 398 -0.05 20.79 -23.06
CA THR A 398 -0.29 22.08 -22.40
C THR A 398 0.31 22.07 -21.00
N ASP A 399 0.59 23.27 -20.46
CA ASP A 399 1.00 23.43 -19.07
C ASP A 399 -0.15 22.97 -18.14
N PRO A 400 0.08 21.99 -17.24
CA PRO A 400 -0.93 21.53 -16.29
C PRO A 400 -1.29 22.56 -15.22
N GLN A 401 -0.52 23.65 -15.07
CA GLN A 401 -0.72 24.70 -14.08
C GLN A 401 -0.82 24.16 -12.64
N LEU A 402 0.24 23.47 -12.21
CA LEU A 402 0.37 22.98 -10.84
C LEU A 402 0.77 24.10 -9.89
N THR A 403 0.34 23.99 -8.63
CA THR A 403 0.84 24.77 -7.50
C THR A 403 2.19 24.22 -7.02
N SER A 404 2.86 24.91 -6.09
CA SER A 404 4.17 24.50 -5.57
C SER A 404 4.16 23.18 -4.78
N ASP A 405 3.00 22.73 -4.33
CA ASP A 405 2.79 21.44 -3.67
C ASP A 405 2.18 20.39 -4.63
N TYR A 406 2.30 20.61 -5.94
CA TYR A 406 1.92 19.68 -7.01
C TYR A 406 0.42 19.39 -7.17
N HIS A 407 -0.45 20.17 -6.50
CA HIS A 407 -1.90 20.16 -6.72
C HIS A 407 -2.28 21.05 -7.90
N LEU A 408 -3.46 20.82 -8.49
CA LEU A 408 -4.00 21.66 -9.54
C LEU A 408 -4.34 23.05 -9.00
N ASN A 409 -4.05 24.10 -9.78
CA ASN A 409 -4.58 25.42 -9.48
C ASN A 409 -5.93 25.66 -10.19
N ALA A 410 -6.65 26.72 -9.80
CA ALA A 410 -8.00 27.01 -10.31
C ALA A 410 -8.11 27.27 -11.82
N GLY A 411 -7.01 27.59 -12.49
CA GLY A 411 -6.95 27.79 -13.94
C GLY A 411 -6.49 26.55 -14.72
N SER A 412 -6.26 25.43 -14.03
CA SER A 412 -5.67 24.25 -14.64
C SER A 412 -6.53 23.70 -15.78
N PRO A 413 -5.93 23.42 -16.95
CA PRO A 413 -6.61 22.75 -18.04
C PRO A 413 -6.86 21.25 -17.77
N CYS A 414 -6.36 20.71 -16.66
CA CYS A 414 -6.57 19.32 -16.25
C CYS A 414 -7.91 19.07 -15.56
N ILE A 415 -8.65 20.13 -15.21
CA ILE A 415 -9.89 20.04 -14.43
C ILE A 415 -11.06 19.56 -15.29
N ASP A 416 -11.85 18.61 -14.79
CA ASP A 416 -13.08 18.04 -15.37
C ASP A 416 -12.93 17.46 -16.79
N VAL A 417 -11.71 17.15 -17.24
CA VAL A 417 -11.43 16.71 -18.63
C VAL A 417 -10.92 15.27 -18.74
N GLY A 418 -10.72 14.57 -17.63
CA GLY A 418 -10.31 13.18 -17.58
C GLY A 418 -11.43 12.20 -17.89
N THR A 419 -11.07 10.92 -17.99
CA THR A 419 -12.01 9.81 -18.14
C THR A 419 -12.22 9.06 -16.83
N ASN A 420 -13.38 8.43 -16.64
CA ASN A 420 -13.69 7.73 -15.39
C ASN A 420 -13.18 6.28 -15.41
N LEU A 421 -12.54 5.85 -14.33
CA LEU A 421 -12.11 4.46 -14.14
C LEU A 421 -12.74 3.88 -12.88
N GLN A 422 -13.37 2.70 -13.00
CA GLN A 422 -13.91 1.98 -11.83
C GLN A 422 -12.83 1.63 -10.79
N SER A 423 -11.59 1.47 -11.26
CA SER A 423 -10.42 1.24 -10.43
C SER A 423 -9.79 2.53 -9.91
N VAL A 424 -10.39 3.71 -10.03
CA VAL A 424 -9.89 4.96 -9.44
C VAL A 424 -11.07 5.72 -8.85
N THR A 425 -11.33 5.50 -7.56
CA THR A 425 -12.51 6.08 -6.89
C THR A 425 -12.20 7.26 -6.00
N ARG A 426 -10.91 7.46 -5.67
CA ARG A 426 -10.44 8.58 -4.86
C ARG A 426 -9.14 9.14 -5.43
N ASP A 427 -8.78 10.35 -5.07
CA ASP A 427 -7.52 11.01 -5.43
C ASP A 427 -6.43 10.81 -4.34
N LEU A 428 -5.29 11.50 -4.47
CA LEU A 428 -4.20 11.51 -3.49
C LEU A 428 -4.66 12.00 -2.11
N ASP A 429 -5.49 13.02 -2.11
CA ASP A 429 -5.99 13.71 -0.93
C ASP A 429 -7.09 12.93 -0.19
N GLY A 430 -7.65 11.90 -0.83
CA GLY A 430 -8.70 11.05 -0.29
C GLY A 430 -10.11 11.51 -0.63
N ASN A 431 -10.23 12.48 -1.52
CA ASN A 431 -11.47 12.98 -2.06
C ASN A 431 -12.04 12.01 -3.10
N ASN A 432 -13.36 12.00 -3.28
CA ASN A 432 -14.03 11.09 -4.21
C ASN A 432 -13.95 11.60 -5.66
N ARG A 433 -13.91 10.65 -6.60
CA ARG A 433 -13.90 10.84 -8.05
C ARG A 433 -15.20 10.36 -8.72
N ASP A 434 -16.33 10.43 -8.02
CA ASP A 434 -17.61 9.77 -8.37
C ASP A 434 -18.63 10.66 -9.08
N ASP A 435 -18.30 11.92 -9.38
CA ASP A 435 -19.18 12.88 -10.04
C ASP A 435 -19.13 12.84 -11.58
N ASN A 436 -18.32 11.92 -12.12
CA ASN A 436 -18.00 11.75 -13.54
C ASN A 436 -17.22 12.89 -14.19
N LYS A 437 -16.58 13.75 -13.40
CA LYS A 437 -15.78 14.89 -13.85
C LYS A 437 -14.34 14.74 -13.38
N ASN A 438 -13.76 13.57 -13.62
CA ASN A 438 -12.40 13.28 -13.18
C ASN A 438 -11.41 14.31 -13.70
N ASP A 439 -10.56 14.81 -12.82
CA ASP A 439 -9.39 15.58 -13.21
C ASP A 439 -8.28 14.66 -13.73
N ILE A 440 -7.42 15.23 -14.57
CA ILE A 440 -6.19 14.58 -15.01
C ILE A 440 -5.09 14.88 -13.99
N GLY A 441 -4.38 13.84 -13.56
CA GLY A 441 -3.40 13.90 -12.49
C GLY A 441 -3.88 13.23 -11.20
N ALA A 442 -3.03 13.31 -10.17
CA ALA A 442 -3.25 12.67 -8.86
C ALA A 442 -4.21 13.42 -7.94
N ASP A 443 -4.47 14.69 -8.22
CA ASP A 443 -5.31 15.60 -7.43
C ASP A 443 -6.70 15.75 -8.09
N GLU A 444 -7.75 15.85 -7.29
CA GLU A 444 -9.10 16.24 -7.72
C GLU A 444 -9.42 17.63 -7.17
N PHE A 445 -9.36 18.64 -8.03
CA PHE A 445 -9.51 20.04 -7.70
C PHE A 445 -10.86 20.33 -7.03
N ASN A 446 -10.87 21.28 -6.08
CA ASN A 446 -12.05 21.75 -5.34
C ASN A 446 -12.78 20.72 -4.47
N SER A 447 -12.21 19.57 -4.21
CA SER A 447 -12.78 18.62 -3.26
C SER A 447 -12.32 18.95 -1.83
N THR A 448 -13.17 19.67 -1.09
CA THR A 448 -12.80 20.43 0.12
C THR A 448 -12.55 19.61 1.40
N ASP A 449 -12.46 18.29 1.32
CA ASP A 449 -12.50 17.45 2.53
C ASP A 449 -11.11 17.21 3.13
N CYS A 450 -10.09 17.08 2.28
CA CYS A 450 -8.74 16.73 2.68
C CYS A 450 -7.72 17.29 1.69
N LYS A 451 -6.51 17.59 2.18
CA LYS A 451 -5.35 17.91 1.34
C LYS A 451 -4.09 17.23 1.89
N ALA A 452 -3.33 16.55 1.06
CA ALA A 452 -2.05 15.95 1.43
C ALA A 452 -0.94 17.02 1.41
N ALA A 453 -0.10 17.02 2.44
CA ALA A 453 1.11 17.84 2.45
C ALA A 453 2.25 17.14 1.68
N LEU A 454 2.77 17.80 0.63
CA LEU A 454 3.84 17.29 -0.22
C LEU A 454 5.02 18.30 -0.24
N PRO A 455 6.20 17.97 0.33
CA PRO A 455 6.50 16.77 1.10
C PRO A 455 5.72 16.70 2.43
N PRO A 456 5.56 15.50 3.01
CA PRO A 456 5.07 15.35 4.38
C PRO A 456 5.89 16.15 5.39
N PRO A 457 5.28 16.76 6.42
CA PRO A 457 6.01 17.40 7.51
C PRO A 457 6.92 16.40 8.25
N ASN A 458 8.08 16.85 8.77
CA ASN A 458 9.08 15.98 9.42
C ASN A 458 8.54 15.12 10.59
N ASN A 459 7.46 15.53 11.24
CA ASN A 459 6.81 14.81 12.35
C ASN A 459 5.74 13.81 11.88
N GLN A 460 5.53 13.68 10.58
CA GLN A 460 4.63 12.74 9.92
C GLN A 460 5.42 11.64 9.23
N ILE A 461 4.90 10.42 9.25
CA ILE A 461 5.48 9.28 8.54
C ILE A 461 4.58 8.97 7.35
N GLY A 462 5.18 8.89 6.16
CA GLY A 462 4.44 8.76 4.91
C GLY A 462 3.50 9.95 4.67
N ILE A 463 2.51 9.73 3.81
CA ILE A 463 1.48 10.70 3.50
C ILE A 463 0.27 10.47 4.40
N ALA A 464 -0.09 11.50 5.15
CA ALA A 464 -1.37 11.62 5.80
C ALA A 464 -2.17 12.73 5.13
N GLN A 465 -3.49 12.52 5.09
CA GLN A 465 -4.45 13.47 4.56
C GLN A 465 -4.81 14.46 5.68
N GLU A 466 -4.47 15.74 5.51
CA GLU A 466 -4.89 16.80 6.43
C GLU A 466 -6.31 17.22 6.09
N CYS A 467 -7.27 16.61 6.77
CA CYS A 467 -8.68 16.92 6.55
C CYS A 467 -9.15 18.05 7.48
N GLY A 468 -9.31 19.24 6.91
CA GLY A 468 -9.73 20.46 7.61
C GLY A 468 -11.18 20.41 8.06
N GLY A 469 -11.42 20.01 9.32
CA GLY A 469 -12.65 20.38 10.00
C GLY A 469 -12.60 21.86 10.40
N SER A 470 -13.31 22.73 9.69
CA SER A 470 -13.55 24.12 10.12
C SER A 470 -14.04 24.14 11.59
N GLY A 471 -13.27 24.76 12.50
CA GLY A 471 -13.66 24.81 13.91
C GLY A 471 -12.70 25.52 14.87
N ASN A 472 -12.54 26.84 14.68
CA ASN A 472 -12.28 27.87 15.71
C ASN A 472 -10.87 28.02 16.33
N THR A 473 -10.25 29.17 16.03
CA THR A 473 -9.04 29.72 16.66
C THR A 473 -9.34 30.34 18.03
N GLY A 474 -8.55 30.01 19.05
CA GLY A 474 -8.44 30.83 20.27
C GLY A 474 -7.70 30.19 21.44
N GLY A 475 -6.55 30.75 21.81
CA GLY A 475 -5.98 30.69 23.17
C GLY A 475 -4.72 29.83 23.33
N GLY A 476 -3.57 30.49 23.53
CA GLY A 476 -2.28 29.84 23.73
C GLY A 476 -2.13 29.08 25.04
N GLY A 477 -1.38 27.97 24.95
CA GLY A 477 -0.87 27.15 26.05
C GLY A 477 -0.04 26.01 25.46
N THR A 478 1.22 25.90 25.91
CA THR A 478 2.21 24.79 25.77
C THR A 478 1.91 23.64 24.79
N PRO A 479 2.83 23.28 23.87
CA PRO A 479 2.63 22.17 22.95
C PRO A 479 2.78 20.83 23.69
N THR A 480 1.70 20.36 24.30
CA THR A 480 1.50 18.92 24.47
C THR A 480 1.15 18.37 23.11
N GLY A 481 1.99 17.47 22.59
CA GLY A 481 1.72 16.71 21.38
C GLY A 481 0.53 15.79 21.57
N ILE A 482 -0.69 16.36 21.56
CA ILE A 482 -1.91 15.62 21.28
C ILE A 482 -1.95 15.52 19.77
N ILE A 483 -1.43 14.40 19.27
CA ILE A 483 -1.88 13.84 17.99
C ILE A 483 -3.41 13.96 18.02
N PRO A 484 -4.07 14.58 17.02
CA PRO A 484 -5.50 14.45 16.92
C PRO A 484 -5.75 12.96 16.80
N THR A 485 -6.22 12.35 17.88
CA THR A 485 -7.00 11.14 17.75
C THR A 485 -8.22 11.60 16.99
N ARG A 486 -8.12 11.57 15.65
CA ARG A 486 -9.29 11.33 14.84
C ARG A 486 -9.89 10.11 15.50
N LYS A 487 -11.01 10.31 16.18
CA LYS A 487 -12.02 9.27 16.26
C LYS A 487 -12.12 8.77 14.83
N GLN A 488 -11.44 7.67 14.52
CA GLN A 488 -12.09 6.68 13.71
C GLN A 488 -13.51 6.63 14.30
N GLU A 489 -14.53 6.81 13.48
CA GLU A 489 -15.78 6.13 13.79
C GLU A 489 -15.50 4.63 13.68
N SER A 490 -14.58 4.13 14.51
CA SER A 490 -14.34 2.75 14.81
C SER A 490 -15.55 2.35 15.61
N ASN A 491 -16.54 1.84 14.89
CA ASN A 491 -17.52 0.90 15.43
C ASN A 491 -18.21 1.43 16.70
N ALA A 492 -19.16 2.34 16.52
CA ALA A 492 -20.14 2.67 17.58
C ALA A 492 -20.88 1.42 18.10
N PHE A 493 -20.77 0.31 17.37
CA PHE A 493 -21.17 -1.02 17.77
C PHE A 493 -20.23 -2.09 17.19
N GLN A 494 -20.07 -3.20 17.91
CA GLN A 494 -19.45 -4.44 17.43
C GLN A 494 -20.55 -5.47 17.16
N ILE A 495 -20.40 -6.28 16.11
CA ILE A 495 -21.33 -7.36 15.80
C ILE A 495 -20.68 -8.70 16.03
N PHE A 496 -21.26 -9.50 16.92
CA PHE A 496 -20.85 -10.85 17.23
C PHE A 496 -21.79 -11.84 16.54
N PRO A 497 -21.30 -12.70 15.63
CA PRO A 497 -22.09 -13.82 15.15
C PRO A 497 -22.41 -14.75 16.33
N ASN A 498 -23.68 -15.14 16.49
CA ASN A 498 -24.02 -16.16 17.49
C ASN A 498 -23.91 -17.53 16.83
N ILE A 499 -23.25 -18.48 17.49
CA ILE A 499 -22.90 -19.82 16.97
C ILE A 499 -24.15 -20.67 16.65
N THR A 500 -25.35 -20.21 17.05
CA THR A 500 -26.61 -20.71 16.51
C THR A 500 -26.95 -19.97 15.20
N ARG A 501 -26.97 -20.71 14.06
CA ARG A 501 -27.03 -20.27 12.65
C ARG A 501 -28.02 -19.18 12.22
N ASN A 502 -28.82 -18.64 13.14
CA ASN A 502 -29.94 -17.74 12.86
C ASN A 502 -29.97 -16.47 13.72
N ASN A 503 -28.93 -16.16 14.51
CA ASN A 503 -28.89 -14.91 15.27
C ASN A 503 -27.51 -14.23 15.18
N PHE A 504 -27.48 -12.91 15.30
CA PHE A 504 -26.27 -12.16 15.61
C PHE A 504 -26.55 -11.15 16.74
N THR A 505 -25.53 -10.85 17.53
CA THR A 505 -25.61 -9.91 18.64
C THR A 505 -24.86 -8.64 18.26
N ILE A 506 -25.46 -7.48 18.48
CA ILE A 506 -24.80 -6.19 18.36
C ILE A 506 -24.52 -5.69 19.76
N GLU A 507 -23.30 -5.24 20.02
CA GLU A 507 -22.88 -4.61 21.26
C GLU A 507 -22.46 -3.17 21.00
N PHE A 508 -22.99 -2.22 21.77
CA PHE A 508 -22.70 -0.79 21.61
C PHE A 508 -21.57 -0.36 22.55
N ALA A 509 -20.62 0.43 22.03
CA ALA A 509 -19.35 0.74 22.70
C ALA A 509 -19.49 1.50 24.04
N GLN A 510 -20.59 2.23 24.28
CA GLN A 510 -20.89 2.90 25.56
C GLN A 510 -22.40 2.87 25.86
N LYS A 511 -22.81 2.80 27.14
CA LYS A 511 -24.22 2.99 27.55
C LYS A 511 -24.61 4.45 27.27
N GLY A 512 -25.48 4.69 26.30
CA GLY A 512 -26.10 6.01 26.10
C GLY A 512 -26.14 6.58 24.67
N HIS A 513 -25.90 5.81 23.60
CA HIS A 513 -25.98 6.34 22.23
C HIS A 513 -27.37 6.24 21.56
N ALA A 514 -27.62 7.20 20.66
CA ALA A 514 -28.91 7.67 20.13
C ALA A 514 -29.62 6.80 19.07
N TYR A 515 -29.43 5.47 19.10
CA TYR A 515 -30.08 4.56 18.15
C TYR A 515 -31.49 4.20 18.58
N HIS A 516 -32.47 4.42 17.70
CA HIS A 516 -33.88 4.14 18.01
C HIS A 516 -34.42 2.93 17.25
N THR A 517 -33.98 2.76 16.00
CA THR A 517 -34.40 1.64 15.14
C THR A 517 -33.25 1.14 14.27
N PHE A 518 -33.35 -0.12 13.88
CA PHE A 518 -32.52 -0.73 12.84
C PHE A 518 -33.40 -1.29 11.73
N ALA A 519 -32.87 -1.36 10.51
CA ALA A 519 -33.49 -2.02 9.38
C ALA A 519 -32.47 -2.92 8.65
N VAL A 520 -32.94 -4.06 8.15
CA VAL A 520 -32.15 -5.01 7.35
C VAL A 520 -32.72 -5.05 5.94
N PHE A 521 -31.86 -4.95 4.93
CA PHE A 521 -32.23 -4.98 3.51
C PHE A 521 -31.57 -6.18 2.82
N ASN A 522 -32.24 -6.76 1.83
CA ASN A 522 -31.61 -7.75 0.93
C ASN A 522 -30.74 -7.05 -0.13
N LEU A 523 -30.06 -7.84 -0.96
CA LEU A 523 -29.20 -7.33 -2.03
C LEU A 523 -29.93 -6.49 -3.08
N GLN A 524 -31.23 -6.69 -3.25
CA GLN A 524 -32.08 -5.90 -4.14
C GLN A 524 -32.57 -4.59 -3.49
N GLY A 525 -32.09 -4.26 -2.28
CA GLY A 525 -32.49 -3.06 -1.54
C GLY A 525 -33.88 -3.14 -0.90
N GLN A 526 -34.52 -4.31 -0.89
CA GLN A 526 -35.83 -4.49 -0.26
C GLN A 526 -35.66 -4.70 1.24
N LYS A 527 -36.43 -3.96 2.04
CA LYS A 527 -36.43 -4.06 3.51
C LYS A 527 -37.05 -5.39 3.96
N VAL A 528 -36.28 -6.21 4.65
CA VAL A 528 -36.69 -7.57 5.09
C VAL A 528 -37.01 -7.62 6.59
N LEU A 529 -36.35 -6.80 7.41
CA LEU A 529 -36.57 -6.76 8.86
C LEU A 529 -36.44 -5.33 9.38
N ILE A 530 -37.22 -4.97 10.39
CA ILE A 530 -37.09 -3.70 11.13
C ILE A 530 -37.33 -3.96 12.61
N GLY A 531 -36.59 -3.28 13.48
CA GLY A 531 -36.78 -3.40 14.93
C GLY A 531 -36.42 -2.13 15.67
N LYS A 532 -36.95 -2.01 16.89
CA LYS A 532 -36.63 -0.92 17.82
C LYS A 532 -35.49 -1.33 18.74
N ILE A 533 -34.62 -0.39 19.06
CA ILE A 533 -33.51 -0.57 20.01
C ILE A 533 -33.98 0.03 21.34
N PRO A 534 -34.08 -0.75 22.43
CA PRO A 534 -34.49 -0.22 23.72
C PRO A 534 -33.49 0.83 24.22
N ARG A 535 -34.01 1.88 24.87
CA ARG A 535 -33.16 2.94 25.43
C ARG A 535 -32.20 2.34 26.46
N ASN A 536 -30.93 2.73 26.38
CA ASN A 536 -29.83 2.27 27.24
C ASN A 536 -29.43 0.79 27.07
N SER A 537 -29.93 0.09 26.05
CA SER A 537 -29.44 -1.24 25.71
C SER A 537 -27.98 -1.19 25.24
N GLN A 538 -27.12 -1.91 25.94
CA GLN A 538 -25.73 -2.11 25.53
C GLN A 538 -25.57 -3.26 24.54
N LYS A 539 -26.56 -4.16 24.45
CA LYS A 539 -26.58 -5.27 23.50
C LYS A 539 -27.99 -5.51 22.97
N ILE A 540 -28.10 -5.91 21.70
CA ILE A 540 -29.34 -6.43 21.10
C ILE A 540 -29.04 -7.68 20.27
N THR A 541 -29.97 -8.62 20.24
CA THR A 541 -29.86 -9.84 19.43
C THR A 541 -30.90 -9.80 18.32
N ILE A 542 -30.46 -10.02 17.08
CA ILE A 542 -31.32 -9.99 15.90
C ILE A 542 -31.40 -11.40 15.30
N ASN A 543 -32.62 -11.88 15.09
CA ASN A 543 -32.87 -13.15 14.41
C ASN A 543 -32.92 -12.95 12.89
N VAL A 544 -32.05 -13.68 12.19
CA VAL A 544 -31.84 -13.64 10.73
C VAL A 544 -32.16 -14.97 10.05
N SER A 545 -33.01 -15.81 10.67
CA SER A 545 -33.44 -17.08 10.08
C SER A 545 -34.09 -16.93 8.70
N LYS A 546 -34.73 -15.78 8.44
CA LYS A 546 -35.43 -15.48 7.18
C LYS A 546 -34.59 -14.72 6.15
N LEU A 547 -33.33 -14.41 6.45
CA LEU A 547 -32.44 -13.69 5.52
C LEU A 547 -31.65 -14.65 4.63
N SER A 548 -31.40 -14.22 3.39
CA SER A 548 -30.51 -14.88 2.43
C SER A 548 -29.03 -14.70 2.80
N ARG A 549 -28.11 -15.24 1.99
CA ARG A 549 -26.67 -15.25 2.26
C ARG A 549 -26.00 -13.87 2.36
N GLN A 550 -26.60 -12.82 1.80
CA GLN A 550 -26.03 -11.46 1.83
C GLN A 550 -27.12 -10.43 2.10
N TRP A 551 -26.81 -9.43 2.93
CA TRP A 551 -27.75 -8.40 3.35
C TRP A 551 -27.02 -7.16 3.86
N TYR A 552 -27.77 -6.06 3.98
CA TYR A 552 -27.29 -4.78 4.49
C TYR A 552 -28.00 -4.44 5.80
N LEU A 553 -27.26 -3.84 6.73
CA LEU A 553 -27.80 -3.33 7.99
C LEU A 553 -27.71 -1.82 8.03
N LEU A 554 -28.80 -1.19 8.46
CA LEU A 554 -28.91 0.24 8.61
C LEU A 554 -29.38 0.59 10.03
N PHE A 555 -28.72 1.56 10.65
CA PHE A 555 -29.16 2.17 11.90
C PHE A 555 -29.59 3.62 11.70
N THR A 556 -30.62 4.04 12.45
CA THR A 556 -31.12 5.42 12.43
C THR A 556 -30.87 6.13 13.76
N TYR A 557 -30.34 7.36 13.66
CA TYR A 557 -30.05 8.25 14.79
C TYR A 557 -31.19 9.26 14.99
N SER A 558 -31.27 9.88 16.18
CA SER A 558 -32.14 11.04 16.41
C SER A 558 -31.73 12.30 15.61
N SER A 559 -30.51 12.34 15.05
CA SER A 559 -29.92 13.51 14.35
C SER A 559 -29.81 13.36 12.81
N LYS A 560 -30.61 12.50 12.17
CA LYS A 560 -30.68 12.29 10.69
C LYS A 560 -29.40 11.81 9.99
N LYS A 561 -28.35 11.38 10.70
CA LYS A 561 -27.22 10.65 10.09
C LYS A 561 -27.54 9.14 9.97
N MET A 562 -26.93 8.45 9.00
CA MET A 562 -27.13 7.01 8.72
C MET A 562 -25.77 6.29 8.76
N SER A 563 -25.71 5.11 9.38
CA SER A 563 -24.53 4.23 9.35
C SER A 563 -24.88 2.93 8.63
N PHE A 564 -24.03 2.49 7.70
CA PHE A 564 -24.26 1.38 6.79
C PHE A 564 -23.19 0.29 6.93
N ALA A 565 -23.60 -0.98 6.90
CA ALA A 565 -22.67 -2.10 6.84
C ALA A 565 -23.24 -3.27 6.01
N ARG A 566 -22.38 -3.90 5.20
CA ARG A 566 -22.69 -5.06 4.35
C ARG A 566 -22.21 -6.34 5.02
N PHE A 567 -23.05 -7.38 5.03
CA PHE A 567 -22.74 -8.64 5.71
C PHE A 567 -22.98 -9.87 4.85
N TYR A 568 -22.25 -10.94 5.18
CA TYR A 568 -22.32 -12.26 4.57
C TYR A 568 -22.68 -13.29 5.66
N LYS A 569 -23.74 -14.06 5.43
CA LYS A 569 -24.12 -15.23 6.23
C LYS A 569 -23.37 -16.44 5.66
N GLN A 570 -22.35 -16.90 6.38
CA GLN A 570 -21.57 -18.11 6.02
C GLN A 570 -22.47 -19.35 6.03
#